data_AF-B5JQT1-F1
#
_entry.id   AF-B5JQT1-F1
#
_cell.length_a   1.000
_cell.length_b   1.000
_cell.length_c   1.000
_cell.angle_alpha   90.00
_cell.angle_beta   90.00
_cell.angle_gamma   90.00
#
_symmetry.space_group_name_H-M   'P 1'
#
loop_
_entity.id
_entity.type
_entity.pdbx_description
1 polymer ?
#
loop_
_entity_poly.entity_id
_entity_poly.type
_entity_poly.pdbx_seq_one_letter_code
_entity_poly.pdbx_strand_id
1 'polypeptide(L)'
;MLAGFALLAGCAQQGSLEVLDEDDDPVFRRARDLYARGMENEALENFLKLIQKRNGNAPESHLDAGNIYLKHLRDPVSAIYHFKHYEALLRRSGREDAQTRINLVEERIKSATKEFAMTFDAKVYKDPLERLKLLDTIEALRSENEILKRQLKDARGRLNGSGDASLEYQRESVVAKPVRTLRADTQSRVAPSRPEPAGATRSYTTKPGDSLYKIARLVYGDGSRWREILNANRDLIPDEGSLKVGITIRIP
;
A
#
# COMPACT_ATOMS: atom_id res chain seq x y z
N MET A 1 -61.55 19.87 18.59
CA MET A 1 -60.50 18.93 18.14
C MET A 1 -59.51 19.70 17.27
N LEU A 2 -58.21 19.45 17.43
CA LEU A 2 -57.17 19.44 16.38
C LEU A 2 -55.81 19.40 17.08
N ALA A 3 -55.10 18.27 16.98
CA ALA A 3 -53.76 18.11 17.54
C ALA A 3 -52.72 18.36 16.44
N GLY A 4 -51.85 19.35 16.63
CA GLY A 4 -50.70 19.59 15.78
C GLY A 4 -49.42 19.09 16.46
N PHE A 5 -48.86 17.98 15.97
CA PHE A 5 -47.54 17.50 16.38
C PHE A 5 -46.71 17.19 15.14
N ALA A 6 -45.83 18.11 14.76
CA ALA A 6 -44.96 17.97 13.60
C ALA A 6 -43.75 17.10 13.96
N LEU A 7 -43.78 15.83 13.55
CA LEU A 7 -42.62 14.94 13.64
C LEU A 7 -41.60 15.31 12.56
N LEU A 8 -40.59 16.10 12.94
CA LEU A 8 -39.40 16.33 12.13
C LEU A 8 -38.56 15.04 12.09
N ALA A 9 -38.83 14.20 11.10
CA ALA A 9 -38.02 13.03 10.79
C ALA A 9 -36.65 13.48 10.27
N GLY A 10 -35.65 13.52 11.16
CA GLY A 10 -34.28 13.90 10.80
C GLY A 10 -33.70 12.96 9.76
N CYS A 11 -33.24 13.52 8.63
CA CYS A 11 -32.69 12.75 7.52
C CYS A 11 -31.36 12.10 7.91
N ALA A 12 -31.42 10.86 8.40
CA ALA A 12 -30.30 9.95 8.45
C ALA A 12 -29.93 9.51 7.02
N GLN A 13 -29.38 10.43 6.21
CA GLN A 13 -28.84 10.12 4.89
C GLN A 13 -27.49 9.42 5.05
N GLN A 14 -27.57 8.21 5.61
CA GLN A 14 -26.50 7.23 5.67
C GLN A 14 -26.20 6.82 4.23
N GLY A 15 -25.27 7.56 3.60
CA GLY A 15 -25.00 7.48 2.18
C GLY A 15 -24.69 6.05 1.74
N SER A 16 -25.70 5.38 1.18
CA SER A 16 -25.53 4.18 0.37
C SER A 16 -24.56 4.54 -0.74
N LEU A 17 -23.34 4.01 -0.65
CA LEU A 17 -22.33 4.24 -1.68
C LEU A 17 -22.87 3.58 -2.95
N GLU A 18 -23.39 4.37 -3.87
CA GLU A 18 -24.06 3.87 -5.06
C GLU A 18 -23.08 3.01 -5.84
N VAL A 19 -23.30 1.69 -5.80
CA VAL A 19 -22.52 0.72 -6.58
C VAL A 19 -23.10 0.76 -7.99
N LEU A 20 -22.78 1.87 -8.67
CA LEU A 20 -23.03 2.06 -10.10
C LEU A 20 -22.55 0.80 -10.82
N ASP A 21 -23.36 0.28 -11.74
CA ASP A 21 -22.98 -0.93 -12.46
C ASP A 21 -21.62 -0.73 -13.18
N GLU A 22 -20.85 -1.80 -13.31
CA GLU A 22 -19.63 -1.78 -14.11
C GLU A 22 -19.89 -2.16 -15.57
N ASP A 23 -20.97 -2.90 -15.87
CA ASP A 23 -21.29 -3.31 -17.24
C ASP A 23 -21.56 -2.12 -18.19
N ASP A 24 -21.95 -0.95 -17.68
CA ASP A 24 -22.05 0.28 -18.48
C ASP A 24 -20.68 0.93 -18.78
N ASP A 25 -19.64 0.71 -17.98
CA ASP A 25 -18.34 1.38 -18.19
C ASP A 25 -17.61 0.78 -19.42
N PRO A 26 -17.23 1.58 -20.42
CA PRO A 26 -16.51 1.06 -21.59
C PRO A 26 -15.14 0.46 -21.23
N VAL A 27 -14.53 0.86 -20.09
CA VAL A 27 -13.29 0.24 -19.61
C VAL A 27 -13.54 -1.18 -19.08
N PHE A 28 -14.65 -1.40 -18.36
CA PHE A 28 -15.02 -2.73 -17.86
C PHE A 28 -15.34 -3.67 -19.02
N ARG A 29 -16.22 -3.24 -19.94
CA ARG A 29 -16.59 -4.03 -21.13
C ARG A 29 -15.36 -4.41 -21.97
N ARG A 30 -14.38 -3.51 -22.10
CA ARG A 30 -13.10 -3.82 -22.76
C ARG A 30 -12.24 -4.80 -21.97
N ALA A 31 -12.17 -4.69 -20.63
CA ALA A 31 -11.47 -5.65 -19.78
C ALA A 31 -12.07 -7.06 -19.89
N ARG A 32 -13.41 -7.16 -19.87
CA ARG A 32 -14.16 -8.41 -20.03
C ARG A 32 -13.95 -9.05 -21.41
N ASP A 33 -13.95 -8.26 -22.48
CA ASP A 33 -13.60 -8.68 -23.85
C ASP A 33 -12.14 -9.18 -23.98
N LEU A 34 -11.18 -8.48 -23.37
CA LEU A 34 -9.78 -8.93 -23.31
C LEU A 34 -9.64 -10.26 -22.56
N TYR A 35 -10.30 -10.39 -21.40
CA TYR A 35 -10.28 -11.61 -20.59
C TYR A 35 -10.93 -12.79 -21.32
N ALA A 36 -12.06 -12.58 -21.99
CA ALA A 36 -12.73 -13.60 -22.80
C ALA A 36 -11.88 -14.09 -24.00
N ARG A 37 -10.92 -13.29 -24.46
CA ARG A 37 -9.97 -13.63 -25.53
C ARG A 37 -8.64 -14.20 -25.03
N GLY A 38 -8.49 -14.47 -23.73
CA GLY A 38 -7.24 -14.98 -23.15
C GLY A 38 -6.09 -13.97 -23.19
N MET A 39 -6.41 -12.68 -23.04
CA MET A 39 -5.45 -11.58 -22.89
C MET A 39 -5.51 -11.08 -21.44
N GLU A 40 -5.12 -11.93 -20.48
CA GLU A 40 -5.43 -11.69 -19.07
C GLU A 40 -4.58 -10.57 -18.45
N ASN A 41 -3.40 -10.29 -18.99
CA ASN A 41 -2.56 -9.16 -18.54
C ASN A 41 -3.22 -7.83 -18.94
N GLU A 42 -3.62 -7.70 -20.21
CA GLU A 42 -4.28 -6.52 -20.74
C GLU A 42 -5.68 -6.33 -20.14
N ALA A 43 -6.38 -7.43 -19.83
CA ALA A 43 -7.62 -7.39 -19.06
C ALA A 43 -7.37 -6.84 -17.64
N LEU A 44 -6.37 -7.37 -16.93
CA LEU A 44 -5.98 -6.94 -15.60
C LEU A 44 -5.61 -5.45 -15.58
N GLU A 45 -4.84 -4.96 -16.55
CA GLU A 45 -4.54 -3.53 -16.68
C GLU A 45 -5.81 -2.67 -16.79
N ASN A 46 -6.82 -3.11 -17.55
CA ASN A 46 -8.07 -2.36 -17.69
C ASN A 46 -8.96 -2.46 -16.43
N PHE A 47 -9.02 -3.60 -15.74
CA PHE A 47 -9.67 -3.71 -14.42
C PHE A 47 -8.99 -2.81 -13.38
N LEU A 48 -7.65 -2.82 -13.29
CA LEU A 48 -6.88 -1.96 -12.38
C LEU A 48 -7.07 -0.47 -12.69
N LYS A 49 -7.09 -0.11 -13.97
CA LYS A 49 -7.40 1.25 -14.44
C LYS A 49 -8.81 1.69 -14.05
N LEU A 50 -9.80 0.80 -14.08
CA LEU A 50 -11.16 1.11 -13.65
C LEU A 50 -11.27 1.24 -12.12
N ILE A 51 -10.62 0.34 -11.37
CA ILE A 51 -10.48 0.45 -9.91
C ILE A 51 -9.86 1.81 -9.53
N GLN A 52 -8.80 2.24 -10.22
CA GLN A 52 -8.19 3.55 -10.00
C GLN A 52 -9.16 4.70 -10.35
N LYS A 53 -9.78 4.67 -11.54
CA LYS A 53 -10.77 5.66 -12.02
C LYS A 53 -11.94 5.84 -11.04
N ARG A 54 -12.39 4.75 -10.40
CA ARG A 54 -13.52 4.73 -9.44
C ARG A 54 -13.07 4.82 -7.97
N ASN A 55 -11.82 5.19 -7.69
CA ASN A 55 -11.26 5.32 -6.33
C ASN A 55 -11.46 4.07 -5.44
N GLY A 56 -11.41 2.88 -6.04
CA GLY A 56 -11.67 1.59 -5.38
C GLY A 56 -13.14 1.17 -5.32
N ASN A 57 -14.10 1.98 -5.78
CA ASN A 57 -15.52 1.61 -5.87
C ASN A 57 -15.84 0.82 -7.15
N ALA A 58 -15.18 -0.33 -7.34
CA ALA A 58 -15.33 -1.19 -8.51
C ALA A 58 -15.29 -2.68 -8.09
N PRO A 59 -16.42 -3.24 -7.59
CA PRO A 59 -16.46 -4.60 -7.06
C PRO A 59 -16.19 -5.66 -8.13
N GLU A 60 -16.87 -5.60 -9.26
CA GLU A 60 -16.73 -6.53 -10.37
C GLU A 60 -15.29 -6.53 -10.92
N SER A 61 -14.67 -5.35 -11.10
CA SER A 61 -13.24 -5.27 -11.43
C SER A 61 -12.34 -5.85 -10.35
N HIS A 62 -12.64 -5.65 -9.06
CA HIS A 62 -11.90 -6.30 -7.97
C HIS A 62 -12.06 -7.83 -8.01
N LEU A 63 -13.24 -8.36 -8.31
CA LEU A 63 -13.48 -9.79 -8.42
C LEU A 63 -12.65 -10.42 -9.54
N ASP A 64 -12.67 -9.84 -10.73
CA ASP A 64 -11.96 -10.39 -11.89
C ASP A 64 -10.44 -10.21 -11.79
N ALA A 65 -9.96 -9.05 -11.33
CA ALA A 65 -8.53 -8.88 -11.03
C ALA A 65 -8.04 -9.94 -10.02
N GLY A 66 -8.81 -10.20 -8.96
CA GLY A 66 -8.48 -11.26 -7.98
C GLY A 66 -8.45 -12.66 -8.60
N ASN A 67 -9.32 -12.95 -9.58
CA ASN A 67 -9.31 -14.22 -10.32
C ASN A 67 -8.07 -14.35 -11.21
N ILE A 68 -7.65 -13.28 -11.88
CA ILE A 68 -6.45 -13.25 -12.73
C ILE A 68 -5.18 -13.46 -11.90
N TYR A 69 -5.05 -12.72 -10.78
CA TYR A 69 -3.93 -12.88 -9.85
C TYR A 69 -3.80 -14.31 -9.33
N LEU A 70 -4.92 -14.93 -8.91
CA LEU A 70 -4.88 -16.30 -8.37
C LEU A 70 -4.52 -17.35 -9.43
N LYS A 71 -5.18 -17.31 -10.59
CA LYS A 71 -5.09 -18.41 -11.57
C LYS A 71 -3.94 -18.29 -12.57
N HIS A 72 -3.68 -17.08 -13.08
CA HIS A 72 -2.77 -16.87 -14.22
C HIS A 72 -1.41 -16.39 -13.73
N LEU A 73 -1.38 -15.42 -12.81
CA LEU A 73 -0.13 -14.89 -12.23
C LEU A 73 0.39 -15.69 -11.02
N ARG A 74 -0.45 -16.54 -10.41
CA ARG A 74 -0.17 -17.31 -9.19
C ARG A 74 0.34 -16.42 -8.03
N ASP A 75 -0.28 -15.25 -7.90
CA ASP A 75 -0.09 -14.34 -6.78
C ASP A 75 -1.33 -14.40 -5.85
N PRO A 76 -1.35 -15.34 -4.87
CA PRO A 76 -2.44 -15.42 -3.91
C PRO A 76 -2.52 -14.18 -3.00
N VAL A 77 -1.45 -13.39 -2.83
CA VAL A 77 -1.45 -12.21 -1.95
C VAL A 77 -2.26 -11.08 -2.59
N SER A 78 -1.98 -10.78 -3.85
CA SER A 78 -2.76 -9.80 -4.62
C SER A 78 -4.20 -10.29 -4.82
N ALA A 79 -4.42 -11.59 -5.05
CA ALA A 79 -5.76 -12.16 -5.10
C ALA A 79 -6.57 -11.91 -3.81
N ILE A 80 -6.00 -12.23 -2.64
CA ILE A 80 -6.64 -11.99 -1.34
C ILE A 80 -6.90 -10.50 -1.10
N TYR A 81 -6.00 -9.61 -1.50
CA TYR A 81 -6.22 -8.16 -1.41
C TYR A 81 -7.45 -7.73 -2.22
N HIS A 82 -7.55 -8.15 -3.48
CA HIS A 82 -8.66 -7.80 -4.37
C HIS A 82 -9.99 -8.40 -3.88
N PHE A 83 -10.00 -9.68 -3.49
CA PHE A 83 -11.19 -10.35 -2.93
C PHE A 83 -11.72 -9.68 -1.64
N LYS A 84 -10.84 -9.21 -0.76
CA LYS A 84 -11.25 -8.49 0.46
C LYS A 84 -11.83 -7.10 0.18
N HIS A 85 -11.37 -6.42 -0.89
CA HIS A 85 -11.98 -5.16 -1.32
C HIS A 85 -13.38 -5.38 -1.90
N TYR A 86 -13.54 -6.42 -2.72
CA TYR A 86 -14.84 -6.86 -3.23
C TYR A 86 -15.84 -7.15 -2.09
N GLU A 87 -15.47 -7.96 -1.09
CA GLU A 87 -16.33 -8.19 0.08
C GLU A 87 -16.69 -6.88 0.80
N ALA A 88 -15.70 -6.00 1.04
CA ALA A 88 -15.91 -4.74 1.71
C ALA A 88 -16.84 -3.79 0.92
N LEU A 89 -16.91 -3.91 -0.40
CA LEU A 89 -17.87 -3.19 -1.23
C LEU A 89 -19.26 -3.83 -1.13
N LEU A 90 -19.36 -5.15 -1.33
CA LEU A 90 -20.64 -5.88 -1.28
C LEU A 90 -21.34 -5.74 0.08
N ARG A 91 -20.61 -5.85 1.21
CA ARG A 91 -21.14 -5.64 2.58
C ARG A 91 -21.67 -4.22 2.84
N ARG A 92 -21.39 -3.25 1.95
CA ARG A 92 -21.92 -1.87 1.98
C ARG A 92 -22.92 -1.55 0.84
N SER A 93 -23.10 -2.47 -0.11
CA SER A 93 -23.88 -2.24 -1.34
C SER A 93 -25.39 -2.33 -1.16
N GLY A 94 -25.88 -2.99 -0.11
CA GLY A 94 -27.31 -3.27 0.10
C GLY A 94 -27.93 -4.30 -0.85
N ARG A 95 -27.16 -4.88 -1.78
CA ARG A 95 -27.67 -5.86 -2.76
C ARG A 95 -28.13 -7.16 -2.09
N GLU A 96 -29.25 -7.70 -2.54
CA GLU A 96 -29.82 -8.99 -2.05
C GLU A 96 -28.85 -10.18 -2.29
N ASP A 97 -28.15 -10.19 -3.41
CA ASP A 97 -27.20 -11.24 -3.79
C ASP A 97 -25.84 -11.15 -3.06
N ALA A 98 -25.61 -10.08 -2.29
CA ALA A 98 -24.31 -9.77 -1.71
C ALA A 98 -23.75 -10.90 -0.84
N GLN A 99 -24.56 -11.50 0.05
CA GLN A 99 -24.05 -12.53 0.96
C GLN A 99 -23.67 -13.82 0.22
N THR A 100 -24.44 -14.24 -0.79
CA THR A 100 -24.10 -15.39 -1.64
C THR A 100 -22.82 -15.15 -2.41
N ARG A 101 -22.67 -13.94 -2.97
CA ARG A 101 -21.48 -13.49 -3.70
C ARG A 101 -20.24 -13.36 -2.81
N ILE A 102 -20.41 -12.98 -1.53
CA ILE A 102 -19.38 -12.96 -0.49
C ILE A 102 -18.94 -14.39 -0.15
N ASN A 103 -19.86 -15.31 0.16
CA ASN A 103 -19.54 -16.69 0.53
C ASN A 103 -18.68 -17.39 -0.54
N LEU A 104 -19.00 -17.18 -1.82
CA LEU A 104 -18.24 -17.70 -2.97
C LEU A 104 -16.80 -17.17 -3.03
N VAL A 105 -16.54 -15.97 -2.50
CA VAL A 105 -15.22 -15.33 -2.47
C VAL A 105 -14.46 -15.65 -1.18
N GLU A 106 -15.15 -15.82 -0.06
CA GLU A 106 -14.55 -16.33 1.18
C GLU A 106 -13.87 -17.70 0.95
N GLU A 107 -14.47 -18.60 0.15
CA GLU A 107 -13.82 -19.86 -0.26
C GLU A 107 -12.59 -19.66 -1.16
N ARG A 108 -12.61 -18.65 -2.05
CA ARG A 108 -11.43 -18.31 -2.87
C ARG A 108 -10.29 -17.76 -2.01
N ILE A 109 -10.62 -16.93 -1.01
CA ILE A 109 -9.65 -16.43 -0.02
C ILE A 109 -9.09 -17.59 0.81
N LYS A 110 -9.91 -18.54 1.29
CA LYS A 110 -9.44 -19.72 2.03
C LYS A 110 -8.46 -20.54 1.19
N SER A 111 -8.79 -20.79 -0.08
CA SER A 111 -7.92 -21.51 -1.02
C SER A 111 -6.60 -20.76 -1.27
N ALA A 112 -6.66 -19.48 -1.63
CA ALA A 112 -5.49 -18.63 -1.86
C ALA A 112 -4.60 -18.51 -0.59
N THR A 113 -5.20 -18.44 0.59
CA THR A 113 -4.47 -18.38 1.86
C THR A 113 -3.73 -19.69 2.13
N LYS A 114 -4.32 -20.84 1.78
CA LYS A 114 -3.68 -22.16 1.87
C LYS A 114 -2.53 -22.29 0.87
N GLU A 115 -2.73 -21.85 -0.38
CA GLU A 115 -1.67 -21.83 -1.40
C GLU A 115 -0.50 -20.94 -0.97
N PHE A 116 -0.79 -19.73 -0.47
CA PHE A 116 0.22 -18.83 0.09
C PHE A 116 0.98 -19.46 1.26
N ALA A 117 0.29 -20.08 2.22
CA ALA A 117 0.92 -20.79 3.34
C ALA A 117 1.88 -21.89 2.85
N MET A 118 1.48 -22.68 1.84
CA MET A 118 2.32 -23.73 1.24
C MET A 118 3.60 -23.19 0.59
N THR A 119 3.64 -21.93 0.14
CA THR A 119 4.89 -21.32 -0.37
C THR A 119 5.98 -21.19 0.69
N PHE A 120 5.61 -21.10 1.97
CA PHE A 120 6.56 -21.09 3.09
C PHE A 120 7.01 -22.50 3.47
N ASP A 121 6.06 -23.42 3.65
CA ASP A 121 6.34 -24.81 4.04
C ASP A 121 7.25 -25.53 3.03
N ALA A 122 7.06 -25.27 1.73
CA ALA A 122 7.84 -25.92 0.67
C ALA A 122 9.30 -25.43 0.54
N LYS A 123 9.69 -24.34 1.23
CA LYS A 123 11.01 -23.70 0.99
C LYS A 123 11.76 -23.15 2.21
N VAL A 124 11.10 -22.79 3.31
CA VAL A 124 11.67 -21.77 4.22
C VAL A 124 12.12 -22.29 5.60
N TYR A 125 11.56 -23.37 6.15
CA TYR A 125 11.96 -23.85 7.50
C TYR A 125 12.39 -25.32 7.50
N LYS A 126 13.70 -25.55 7.30
CA LYS A 126 14.34 -26.81 7.70
C LYS A 126 14.87 -26.75 9.14
N ASP A 127 15.16 -25.56 9.66
CA ASP A 127 15.56 -25.32 11.04
C ASP A 127 14.38 -24.75 11.87
N PRO A 128 13.97 -25.41 12.97
CA PRO A 128 13.00 -24.86 13.93
C PRO A 128 13.38 -23.49 14.53
N LEU A 129 14.68 -23.16 14.63
CA LEU A 129 15.16 -21.91 15.23
C LEU A 129 14.93 -20.70 14.30
N GLU A 130 15.05 -20.86 12.99
CA GLU A 130 14.71 -19.81 12.02
C GLU A 130 13.21 -19.52 12.01
N ARG A 131 12.38 -20.55 12.16
CA ARG A 131 10.92 -20.42 12.31
C ARG A 131 10.55 -19.59 13.55
N LEU A 132 11.24 -19.78 14.67
CA LEU A 132 11.00 -19.01 15.90
C LEU A 132 11.28 -17.52 15.69
N LYS A 133 12.48 -17.18 15.19
CA LYS A 133 12.89 -15.79 14.91
C LYS A 133 11.93 -15.07 13.97
N LEU A 134 11.36 -15.78 12.98
CA LEU A 134 10.37 -15.19 12.09
C LEU A 134 9.03 -14.94 12.79
N LEU A 135 8.58 -15.83 13.69
CA LEU A 135 7.36 -15.59 14.48
C LEU A 135 7.52 -14.35 15.35
N ASP A 136 8.66 -14.20 16.04
CA ASP A 136 9.00 -13.00 16.81
C ASP A 136 8.96 -11.73 15.92
N THR A 137 9.52 -11.83 14.71
CA THR A 137 9.52 -10.74 13.72
C THR A 137 8.11 -10.39 13.22
N ILE A 138 7.26 -11.40 13.00
CA ILE A 138 5.86 -11.21 12.59
C ILE A 138 5.06 -10.54 13.71
N GLU A 139 5.29 -10.90 14.97
CA GLU A 139 4.62 -10.29 16.12
C GLU A 139 5.10 -8.85 16.35
N ALA A 140 6.40 -8.59 16.26
CA ALA A 140 6.96 -7.24 16.29
C ALA A 140 6.36 -6.34 15.20
N LEU A 141 6.37 -6.79 13.93
CA LEU A 141 5.79 -6.05 12.80
C LEU A 141 4.28 -5.84 12.93
N ARG A 142 3.54 -6.78 13.53
CA ARG A 142 2.11 -6.61 13.86
C ARG A 142 1.92 -5.52 14.91
N SER A 143 2.73 -5.53 15.98
CA SER A 143 2.67 -4.51 17.04
C SER A 143 2.94 -3.10 16.50
N GLU A 144 3.94 -2.97 15.62
CA GLU A 144 4.28 -1.72 14.93
C GLU A 144 3.15 -1.26 14.01
N ASN A 145 2.56 -2.18 13.22
CA ASN A 145 1.40 -1.85 12.37
C ASN A 145 0.21 -1.33 13.20
N GLU A 146 -0.08 -1.89 14.37
CA GLU A 146 -1.15 -1.38 15.24
C GLU A 146 -0.80 -0.07 15.95
N ILE A 147 0.48 0.27 16.11
CA ILE A 147 0.92 1.60 16.56
C ILE A 147 0.76 2.62 15.43
N LEU A 148 1.26 2.30 14.23
CA LEU A 148 1.16 3.15 13.04
C LEU A 148 -0.31 3.43 12.64
N LYS A 149 -1.20 2.43 12.74
CA LYS A 149 -2.65 2.62 12.54
C LYS A 149 -3.27 3.59 13.53
N ARG A 150 -2.88 3.53 14.81
CA ARG A 150 -3.31 4.49 15.84
C ARG A 150 -2.80 5.89 15.54
N GLN A 151 -1.51 6.04 15.26
CA GLN A 151 -0.91 7.32 14.87
C GLN A 151 -1.58 7.93 13.62
N LEU A 152 -1.90 7.13 12.60
CA LEU A 152 -2.62 7.58 11.40
C LEU A 152 -4.07 7.97 11.70
N LYS A 153 -4.77 7.27 12.61
CA LYS A 153 -6.10 7.66 13.09
C LYS A 153 -6.05 9.01 13.81
N ASP A 154 -5.08 9.18 14.71
CA ASP A 154 -4.93 10.39 15.53
C ASP A 154 -4.49 11.60 14.67
N ALA A 155 -3.59 11.39 13.70
CA ALA A 155 -3.19 12.41 12.73
C ALA A 155 -4.37 12.85 11.83
N ARG A 156 -5.20 11.91 11.36
CA ARG A 156 -6.44 12.23 10.64
C ARG A 156 -7.45 12.96 11.53
N GLY A 157 -7.57 12.57 12.79
CA GLY A 157 -8.40 13.28 13.78
C GLY A 157 -7.96 14.73 13.97
N ARG A 158 -6.65 14.99 14.08
CA ARG A 158 -6.08 16.34 14.17
C ARG A 158 -6.32 17.17 12.91
N LEU A 159 -6.11 16.59 11.73
CA LEU A 159 -6.36 17.27 10.45
C LEU A 159 -7.84 17.64 10.29
N ASN A 160 -8.75 16.72 10.58
CA ASN A 160 -10.19 16.98 10.51
C ASN A 160 -10.63 18.01 11.58
N GLY A 161 -10.05 17.96 12.78
CA GLY A 161 -10.30 18.93 13.85
C GLY A 161 -9.67 20.32 13.62
N SER A 162 -8.75 20.45 12.67
CA SER A 162 -8.14 21.73 12.27
C SER A 162 -8.97 22.49 11.21
N GLY A 163 -10.12 21.93 10.80
CA GLY A 163 -10.98 22.50 9.76
C GLY A 163 -11.82 23.72 10.17
N ASP A 164 -11.87 24.08 11.46
CA ASP A 164 -12.74 25.14 12.00
C ASP A 164 -12.02 26.06 13.01
N ALA A 165 -10.68 26.09 12.97
CA ALA A 165 -9.86 26.98 13.78
C ALA A 165 -9.57 28.29 13.02
N SER A 166 -10.47 29.28 13.15
CA SER A 166 -10.32 30.60 12.52
C SER A 166 -9.03 31.31 12.96
N LEU A 167 -8.42 32.08 12.04
CA LEU A 167 -7.12 32.73 12.21
C LEU A 167 -7.14 33.90 13.20
N GLU A 168 -7.01 33.64 14.51
CA GLU A 168 -6.80 34.70 15.50
C GLU A 168 -5.31 35.04 15.67
N TYR A 169 -4.89 36.11 15.00
CA TYR A 169 -3.49 36.54 14.88
C TYR A 169 -3.05 37.40 16.09
N GLN A 170 -2.94 36.79 17.28
CA GLN A 170 -2.58 37.51 18.51
C GLN A 170 -1.14 38.05 18.50
N ARG A 171 -1.02 39.35 18.18
CA ARG A 171 0.22 40.13 18.29
C ARG A 171 0.40 40.66 19.71
N GLU A 172 0.88 39.82 20.63
CA GLU A 172 1.42 40.32 21.90
C GLU A 172 2.84 40.89 21.66
N SER A 173 3.09 42.12 22.08
CA SER A 173 4.34 42.84 21.73
C SER A 173 5.45 42.66 22.76
N VAL A 174 6.63 42.19 22.33
CA VAL A 174 7.84 42.16 23.18
C VAL A 174 8.85 43.16 22.65
N VAL A 175 9.08 44.23 23.42
CA VAL A 175 10.02 45.31 23.08
C VAL A 175 11.46 44.87 23.36
N ALA A 176 12.34 44.99 22.37
CA ALA A 176 13.76 44.65 22.51
C ALA A 176 14.62 45.83 23.01
N LYS A 177 15.64 45.52 23.84
CA LYS A 177 16.91 46.28 24.02
C LYS A 177 17.96 45.40 24.77
N PRO A 178 19.28 45.67 24.68
CA PRO A 178 20.22 44.62 24.27
C PRO A 178 21.58 44.57 25.03
N VAL A 179 22.52 43.74 24.53
CA VAL A 179 23.96 43.68 24.87
C VAL A 179 24.20 43.00 26.26
N ARG A 180 25.26 42.22 26.56
CA ARG A 180 26.66 42.20 26.09
C ARG A 180 27.34 40.82 26.10
N THR A 181 28.40 40.69 25.31
CA THR A 181 29.24 39.49 25.07
C THR A 181 30.24 39.16 26.20
N LEU A 182 30.55 37.87 26.36
CA LEU A 182 31.88 37.36 26.77
C LEU A 182 32.32 36.20 25.85
N ARG A 183 33.63 35.88 25.83
CA ARG A 183 34.29 34.96 24.86
C ARG A 183 35.51 34.28 25.50
N ALA A 184 35.95 33.16 24.90
CA ALA A 184 37.20 32.42 25.17
C ALA A 184 37.27 31.67 26.54
N ASP A 185 37.87 30.48 26.69
CA ASP A 185 38.25 29.39 25.74
C ASP A 185 38.19 28.03 26.55
N THR A 186 38.85 26.88 26.31
CA THR A 186 40.04 26.49 25.52
C THR A 186 39.90 25.15 24.77
N GLN A 187 40.70 25.04 23.70
CA GLN A 187 41.35 23.84 23.13
C GLN A 187 41.87 22.81 24.17
N SER A 188 42.24 21.55 23.86
CA SER A 188 42.01 20.64 22.70
C SER A 188 42.55 19.22 23.04
N ARG A 189 42.04 18.14 22.44
CA ARG A 189 42.71 16.81 22.38
C ARG A 189 42.33 16.03 21.12
N VAL A 190 43.25 15.19 20.63
CA VAL A 190 43.31 14.70 19.23
C VAL A 190 42.90 13.22 19.06
N ALA A 191 41.96 12.98 18.13
CA ALA A 191 41.72 11.75 17.35
C ALA A 191 41.40 10.45 18.15
N PRO A 192 41.17 9.25 17.54
CA PRO A 192 41.59 8.78 16.21
C PRO A 192 40.62 9.06 15.05
N SER A 193 41.18 9.09 13.84
CA SER A 193 40.46 9.02 12.57
C SER A 193 40.21 7.57 12.13
N ARG A 194 39.02 7.26 11.59
CA ARG A 194 38.87 6.23 10.55
C ARG A 194 37.92 6.74 9.46
N PRO A 195 38.37 6.90 8.21
CA PRO A 195 37.45 7.05 7.08
C PRO A 195 36.84 5.68 6.76
N GLU A 196 35.55 5.52 7.00
CA GLU A 196 34.76 4.40 6.46
C GLU A 196 34.32 4.78 5.03
N PRO A 197 34.28 3.83 4.07
CA PRO A 197 34.69 4.16 2.71
C PRO A 197 33.58 4.72 1.81
N ALA A 198 33.82 5.90 1.25
CA ALA A 198 33.40 6.20 -0.12
C ALA A 198 34.13 5.22 -1.06
N GLY A 199 33.39 4.28 -1.66
CA GLY A 199 33.97 3.24 -2.54
C GLY A 199 33.35 1.84 -2.38
N ALA A 200 32.63 1.57 -1.30
CA ALA A 200 31.84 0.36 -1.17
C ALA A 200 30.51 0.49 -1.94
N THR A 201 30.55 0.32 -3.26
CA THR A 201 29.34 0.20 -4.09
C THR A 201 28.47 -0.92 -3.53
N ARG A 202 27.34 -0.56 -2.90
CA ARG A 202 26.44 -1.54 -2.30
C ARG A 202 25.84 -2.37 -3.43
N SER A 203 25.92 -3.69 -3.32
CA SER A 203 25.46 -4.59 -4.37
C SER A 203 24.22 -5.36 -3.90
N TYR A 204 23.24 -5.50 -4.80
CA TYR A 204 21.96 -6.14 -4.51
C TYR A 204 21.68 -7.24 -5.54
N THR A 205 21.57 -8.49 -5.10
CA THR A 205 21.18 -9.60 -5.99
C THR A 205 19.66 -9.69 -6.06
N THR A 206 19.10 -9.51 -7.25
CA THR A 206 17.65 -9.44 -7.50
C THR A 206 16.94 -10.76 -7.19
N LYS A 207 15.75 -10.67 -6.61
CA LYS A 207 14.91 -11.79 -6.18
C LYS A 207 13.66 -11.90 -7.06
N PRO A 208 12.99 -13.07 -7.09
CA PRO A 208 11.70 -13.20 -7.78
C PRO A 208 10.68 -12.16 -7.28
N GLY A 209 10.10 -11.40 -8.19
CA GLY A 209 9.10 -10.38 -7.88
C GLY A 209 9.63 -9.00 -7.48
N ASP A 210 10.94 -8.76 -7.52
CA ASP A 210 11.50 -7.41 -7.37
C ASP A 210 11.16 -6.49 -8.54
N SER A 211 11.24 -5.18 -8.30
CA SER A 211 11.31 -4.14 -9.33
C SER A 211 12.24 -3.03 -8.87
N LEU A 212 12.75 -2.20 -9.77
CA LEU A 212 13.66 -1.10 -9.40
C LEU A 212 13.02 -0.13 -8.38
N TYR A 213 11.71 0.07 -8.47
CA TYR A 213 10.93 0.82 -7.48
C TYR A 213 10.91 0.15 -6.09
N LYS A 214 10.72 -1.17 -6.03
CA LYS A 214 10.76 -1.93 -4.75
C LYS A 214 12.17 -1.88 -4.13
N ILE A 215 13.21 -2.04 -4.93
CA ILE A 215 14.61 -2.02 -4.46
C ILE A 215 15.00 -0.59 -4.00
N ALA A 216 14.64 0.46 -4.75
CA ALA A 216 14.86 1.84 -4.32
C ALA A 216 14.16 2.16 -3.00
N ARG A 217 12.90 1.73 -2.83
CA ARG A 217 12.17 1.90 -1.57
C ARG A 217 12.81 1.12 -0.41
N LEU A 218 13.39 -0.06 -0.69
CA LEU A 218 14.07 -0.88 0.31
C LEU A 218 15.42 -0.27 0.77
N VAL A 219 16.21 0.30 -0.15
CA VAL A 219 17.55 0.82 0.20
C VAL A 219 17.53 2.30 0.62
N TYR A 220 16.71 3.13 -0.04
CA TYR A 220 16.68 4.57 0.19
C TYR A 220 15.47 5.06 0.99
N GLY A 221 14.52 4.18 1.33
CA GLY A 221 13.20 4.53 1.88
C GLY A 221 12.22 5.09 0.83
N ASP A 222 12.72 5.65 -0.27
CA ASP A 222 11.94 6.23 -1.36
C ASP A 222 12.05 5.42 -2.66
N GLY A 223 10.91 4.95 -3.17
CA GLY A 223 10.83 4.27 -4.45
C GLY A 223 11.04 5.17 -5.66
N SER A 224 10.85 6.50 -5.55
CA SER A 224 10.99 7.44 -6.67
C SER A 224 12.43 7.49 -7.24
N ARG A 225 13.41 7.15 -6.39
CA ARG A 225 14.85 7.06 -6.67
C ARG A 225 15.27 5.85 -7.52
N TRP A 226 14.32 5.05 -8.01
CA TRP A 226 14.56 3.91 -8.92
C TRP A 226 15.40 4.25 -10.15
N ARG A 227 15.30 5.50 -10.65
CA ARG A 227 16.08 5.98 -11.80
C ARG A 227 17.58 6.05 -11.52
N GLU A 228 17.99 6.25 -10.28
CA GLU A 228 19.40 6.26 -9.89
C GLU A 228 19.99 4.85 -9.98
N ILE A 229 19.23 3.83 -9.55
CA ILE A 229 19.60 2.42 -9.71
C ILE A 229 19.64 2.07 -11.21
N LEU A 230 18.64 2.47 -12.00
CA LEU A 230 18.65 2.21 -13.45
C LEU A 230 19.88 2.84 -14.12
N ASN A 231 20.19 4.10 -13.81
CA ASN A 231 21.30 4.82 -14.43
C ASN A 231 22.67 4.27 -14.03
N ALA A 232 22.82 3.74 -12.80
CA ALA A 232 24.04 3.06 -12.34
C ALA A 232 24.25 1.65 -12.94
N ASN A 233 23.27 1.11 -13.67
CA ASN A 233 23.25 -0.26 -14.19
C ASN A 233 22.80 -0.36 -15.66
N ARG A 234 22.93 0.70 -16.47
CA ARG A 234 22.51 0.68 -17.90
C ARG A 234 23.20 -0.40 -18.74
N ASP A 235 24.35 -0.86 -18.30
CA ASP A 235 25.12 -1.98 -18.86
C ASP A 235 24.52 -3.37 -18.56
N LEU A 236 23.68 -3.47 -17.53
CA LEU A 236 22.99 -4.71 -17.11
C LEU A 236 21.47 -4.66 -17.36
N ILE A 237 20.90 -3.45 -17.34
CA ILE A 237 19.46 -3.16 -17.35
C ILE A 237 19.24 -1.95 -18.30
N PRO A 238 18.93 -2.18 -19.59
CA PRO A 238 18.70 -1.08 -20.54
C PRO A 238 17.49 -0.22 -20.18
N ASP A 239 16.41 -0.85 -19.71
CA ASP A 239 15.09 -0.29 -19.43
C ASP A 239 14.49 -0.89 -18.13
N GLU A 240 13.40 -0.29 -17.63
CA GLU A 240 12.77 -0.68 -16.35
C GLU A 240 12.22 -2.13 -16.32
N GLY A 241 11.80 -2.68 -17.47
CA GLY A 241 11.30 -4.05 -17.60
C GLY A 241 12.40 -5.11 -17.72
N SER A 242 13.62 -4.74 -18.09
CA SER A 242 14.76 -5.66 -18.25
C SER A 242 15.38 -6.17 -16.94
N LEU A 243 14.77 -5.92 -15.77
CA LEU A 243 15.25 -6.39 -14.47
C LEU A 243 15.10 -7.92 -14.32
N LYS A 244 16.14 -8.67 -14.70
CA LYS A 244 16.18 -10.13 -14.53
C LYS A 244 16.38 -10.53 -13.06
N VAL A 245 15.94 -11.73 -12.70
CA VAL A 245 16.16 -12.33 -11.37
C VAL A 245 17.57 -12.93 -11.27
N GLY A 246 18.19 -12.84 -10.10
CA GLY A 246 19.51 -13.41 -9.82
C GLY A 246 20.71 -12.58 -10.29
N ILE A 247 20.49 -11.39 -10.88
CA ILE A 247 21.58 -10.49 -11.28
C ILE A 247 21.96 -9.59 -10.10
N THR A 248 23.26 -9.32 -9.96
CA THR A 248 23.77 -8.43 -8.90
C THR A 248 23.92 -7.02 -9.46
N ILE A 249 23.09 -6.10 -8.97
CA ILE A 249 23.01 -4.70 -9.42
C ILE A 249 23.74 -3.78 -8.44
N ARG A 250 24.29 -2.69 -8.96
CA ARG A 250 24.94 -1.61 -8.20
C ARG A 250 23.90 -0.70 -7.57
N ILE A 251 24.10 -0.32 -6.32
CA ILE A 251 23.29 0.67 -5.60
C ILE A 251 24.20 1.85 -5.23
N PRO A 252 23.95 3.04 -5.80
CA PRO A 252 24.56 4.31 -5.39
C PRO A 252 24.48 4.65 -3.89
#